data_AF-A0A1P8WTE7-F1
#
_entry.id   AF-A0A1P8WTE7-F1
#
_cell.length_a   1.000
_cell.length_b   1.000
_cell.length_c   1.000
_cell.angle_alpha   90.00
_cell.angle_beta   90.00
_cell.angle_gamma   90.00
#
_symmetry.space_group_name_H-M   'P 1'
#
loop_
_entity.id
_entity.type
_entity.pdbx_description
1 polymer ?
#
loop_
_entity_poly.entity_id
_entity_poly.type
_entity_poly.pdbx_seq_one_letter_code
_entity_poly.pdbx_strand_id
1 'polypeptide(L)'
;MSAAAAKPHTAFSIHAVAYKIARQAFEQHRAICLPDDDAPLMHDYESACAPLIEALLNTARKAIQTPAASVGEVWQKLTIFAAEDMQDLVDAKDVIAHITADALRLAGAE
;
A
#
# COMPACT_ATOMS: atom_id res chain seq x y z
N MET A 1 -35.25 3.06 -6.57
CA MET A 1 -33.81 3.29 -6.34
C MET A 1 -33.11 1.94 -6.47
N SER A 2 -32.33 1.73 -7.53
CA SER A 2 -31.63 0.46 -7.74
C SER A 2 -30.44 0.40 -6.78
N ALA A 3 -30.41 -0.58 -5.88
CA ALA A 3 -29.25 -0.83 -5.05
C ALA A 3 -28.11 -1.30 -5.97
N ALA A 4 -27.08 -0.46 -6.15
CA ALA A 4 -25.89 -0.86 -6.86
C ALA A 4 -25.33 -2.10 -6.14
N ALA A 5 -25.35 -3.24 -6.82
CA ALA A 5 -24.78 -4.47 -6.28
C ALA A 5 -23.32 -4.18 -5.88
N ALA A 6 -23.02 -4.34 -4.59
CA ALA A 6 -21.65 -4.17 -4.10
C ALA A 6 -20.75 -5.13 -4.88
N LYS A 7 -19.68 -4.61 -5.50
CA LYS A 7 -18.71 -5.46 -6.18
C LYS A 7 -18.16 -6.47 -5.16
N PRO A 8 -18.10 -7.77 -5.50
CA PRO A 8 -17.58 -8.77 -4.57
C PRO A 8 -16.14 -8.44 -4.20
N HIS A 9 -15.82 -8.55 -2.91
CA HIS A 9 -14.46 -8.34 -2.41
C HIS A 9 -13.54 -9.43 -2.95
N THR A 10 -12.41 -9.03 -3.52
CA THR A 10 -11.28 -9.89 -3.87
C THR A 10 -10.26 -9.91 -2.74
N ALA A 11 -9.38 -10.92 -2.73
CA ALA A 11 -8.27 -10.96 -1.77
C ALA A 11 -7.42 -9.68 -1.84
N PHE A 12 -7.09 -9.23 -3.05
CA PHE A 12 -6.40 -7.96 -3.24
C PHE A 12 -7.17 -6.80 -2.64
N SER A 13 -8.48 -6.68 -2.90
CA SER A 13 -9.28 -5.55 -2.42
C SER A 13 -9.30 -5.43 -0.89
N ILE A 14 -9.24 -6.55 -0.18
CA ILE A 14 -9.18 -6.58 1.30
C ILE A 14 -7.85 -5.99 1.77
N HIS A 15 -6.72 -6.42 1.21
CA HIS A 15 -5.40 -5.89 1.56
C HIS A 15 -5.21 -4.43 1.09
N ALA A 16 -5.75 -4.07 -0.07
CA ALA A 16 -5.70 -2.71 -0.58
C ALA A 16 -6.48 -1.72 0.32
N VAL A 17 -7.59 -2.16 0.93
CA VAL A 17 -8.30 -1.36 1.93
C VAL A 17 -7.47 -1.21 3.21
N ALA A 18 -6.83 -2.27 3.71
CA ALA A 18 -5.95 -2.19 4.88
C ALA A 18 -4.80 -1.19 4.65
N TYR A 19 -4.17 -1.23 3.48
CA TYR A 19 -3.16 -0.25 3.06
C TYR A 19 -3.69 1.18 3.07
N LYS A 20 -4.87 1.42 2.47
CA LYS A 20 -5.49 2.76 2.45
C LYS A 20 -5.75 3.30 3.85
N ILE A 21 -6.19 2.45 4.77
CA ILE A 21 -6.41 2.83 6.18
C ILE A 21 -5.08 3.19 6.84
N ALA A 22 -4.03 2.37 6.67
CA ALA A 22 -2.72 2.64 7.24
C ALA A 22 -2.12 3.96 6.70
N ARG A 23 -2.23 4.20 5.39
CA ARG A 23 -1.78 5.44 4.76
C ARG A 23 -2.53 6.65 5.30
N GLN A 24 -3.86 6.54 5.42
CA GLN A 24 -4.67 7.60 5.98
C GLN A 24 -4.29 7.90 7.44
N ALA A 25 -4.05 6.88 8.25
CA ALA A 25 -3.64 7.06 9.65
C ALA A 25 -2.29 7.77 9.75
N PHE A 26 -1.31 7.39 8.92
CA PHE A 26 -0.02 8.06 8.86
C PHE A 26 -0.14 9.54 8.45
N GLU A 27 -0.86 9.84 7.36
CA GLU A 27 -1.07 11.22 6.90
C GLU A 27 -1.83 12.07 7.93
N GLN A 28 -2.81 11.48 8.63
CA GLN A 28 -3.52 12.17 9.71
C GLN A 28 -2.60 12.48 10.89
N HIS A 29 -1.75 11.53 11.31
CA HIS A 29 -0.80 11.77 12.39
C HIS A 29 0.18 12.89 12.01
N ARG A 30 0.76 12.83 10.82
CA ARG A 30 1.63 13.88 10.28
C ARG A 30 0.94 15.24 10.26
N ALA A 31 -0.30 15.32 9.77
CA ALA A 31 -1.02 16.58 9.68
C ALA A 31 -1.34 17.22 11.05
N ILE A 32 -1.47 16.41 12.11
CA ILE A 32 -1.85 16.87 13.44
C ILE A 32 -0.62 17.13 14.32
N CYS A 33 0.41 16.29 14.21
CA CYS A 33 1.48 16.18 15.18
C CYS A 33 2.85 16.61 14.66
N LEU A 34 3.01 16.91 13.36
CA LEU A 34 4.29 17.34 12.80
C LEU A 34 4.77 18.63 13.50
N PRO A 35 5.89 18.59 14.23
CA PRO A 35 6.47 19.79 14.83
C PRO A 35 7.10 20.67 13.76
N ASP A 36 7.35 21.94 14.08
CA ASP A 36 8.22 22.79 13.27
C ASP A 36 9.64 22.18 13.19
N ASP A 37 10.33 22.41 12.07
CA ASP A 37 11.68 21.87 11.83
C ASP A 37 12.65 22.28 12.97
N ASP A 38 13.50 21.34 13.41
CA ASP A 38 14.44 21.45 14.56
C ASP A 38 13.80 21.57 15.97
N ALA A 39 12.51 21.27 16.13
CA ALA A 39 11.89 21.24 17.45
C ALA A 39 12.45 20.10 18.34
N PRO A 40 12.61 20.33 19.67
CA PRO A 40 13.01 19.28 20.62
C PRO A 40 12.12 18.02 20.61
N LEU A 41 10.87 18.16 20.15
CA LEU A 41 9.87 17.09 20.06
C LEU A 41 9.96 16.27 18.76
N MET A 42 10.87 16.62 17.84
CA MET A 42 11.01 15.89 16.57
C MET A 42 11.35 14.42 16.81
N HIS A 43 12.19 14.13 17.80
CA HIS A 43 12.53 12.76 18.17
C HIS A 43 11.31 11.95 18.63
N ASP A 44 10.44 12.55 19.45
CA ASP A 44 9.20 11.90 19.91
C ASP A 44 8.22 11.67 18.75
N TYR A 45 8.12 12.65 17.84
CA TYR A 45 7.32 12.54 16.62
C TYR A 45 7.83 11.41 15.70
N GLU A 46 9.13 11.33 15.45
CA GLU A 46 9.76 10.26 14.66
C GLU A 46 9.54 8.88 15.31
N SER A 47 9.69 8.79 16.63
CA SER A 47 9.44 7.58 17.39
C SER A 47 7.98 7.12 17.27
N ALA A 48 7.03 8.06 17.32
CA ALA A 48 5.61 7.79 17.11
C ALA A 48 5.25 7.44 15.65
N CYS A 49 5.99 8.00 14.68
CA CYS A 49 5.81 7.70 13.25
C CYS A 49 6.30 6.30 12.88
N ALA A 50 7.37 5.81 13.51
CA ALA A 50 7.97 4.51 13.19
C ALA A 50 6.96 3.34 13.08
N PRO A 51 6.07 3.09 14.07
CA PRO A 51 5.08 2.02 13.95
C PRO A 51 4.01 2.28 12.87
N LEU A 52 3.71 3.55 12.54
CA LEU A 52 2.76 3.90 11.48
C LEU A 52 3.36 3.62 10.10
N ILE A 53 4.63 3.99 9.91
CA ILE A 53 5.39 3.69 8.68
C ILE A 53 5.54 2.17 8.52
N GLU A 54 5.86 1.45 9.59
CA GLU A 54 5.92 -0.02 9.54
C GLU A 54 4.58 -0.63 9.11
N ALA A 55 3.46 -0.19 9.69
CA ALA A 55 2.13 -0.65 9.30
C ALA A 55 1.80 -0.32 7.85
N LEU A 56 2.12 0.89 7.38
CA LEU A 56 1.95 1.34 6.01
C LEU A 56 2.73 0.45 5.03
N LEU A 57 4.03 0.25 5.26
CA LEU A 57 4.89 -0.55 4.38
C LEU A 57 4.48 -2.03 4.40
N ASN A 58 4.16 -2.59 5.57
CA ASN A 58 3.71 -3.98 5.69
C ASN A 58 2.40 -4.23 4.95
N THR A 59 1.42 -3.33 5.10
CA THR A 59 0.13 -3.47 4.40
C THR A 59 0.26 -3.25 2.89
N ALA A 60 1.08 -2.29 2.45
CA ALA A 60 1.39 -2.07 1.04
C ALA A 60 2.03 -3.31 0.41
N ARG A 61 3.06 -3.87 1.06
CA ARG A 61 3.72 -5.11 0.64
C ARG A 61 2.73 -6.26 0.52
N LYS A 62 1.89 -6.49 1.54
CA LYS A 62 0.87 -7.55 1.50
C LYS A 62 -0.13 -7.35 0.37
N ALA A 63 -0.55 -6.11 0.09
CA ALA A 63 -1.42 -5.82 -1.04
C ALA A 63 -0.76 -6.18 -2.38
N ILE A 64 0.52 -5.84 -2.58
CA ILE A 64 1.23 -6.15 -3.84
C ILE A 64 1.50 -7.66 -3.99
N GLN A 65 1.82 -8.37 -2.90
CA GLN A 65 2.05 -9.81 -2.92
C GLN A 65 0.78 -10.64 -3.15
N THR A 66 -0.39 -10.08 -2.83
CA THR A 66 -1.68 -10.78 -2.95
C THR A 66 -2.13 -10.86 -4.40
N PRO A 67 -2.45 -12.04 -4.97
CA PRO A 67 -2.82 -12.16 -6.38
C PRO A 67 -3.97 -11.22 -6.82
N ALA A 68 -3.79 -10.55 -7.96
CA ALA A 68 -4.78 -9.67 -8.56
C ALA A 68 -5.84 -10.46 -9.34
N ALA A 69 -7.12 -10.22 -9.11
CA ALA A 69 -8.22 -10.84 -9.85
C ALA A 69 -8.47 -10.19 -11.22
N SER A 70 -7.91 -9.00 -11.49
CA SER A 70 -8.13 -8.27 -12.73
C SER A 70 -6.99 -7.32 -13.08
N VAL A 71 -6.93 -6.88 -14.34
CA VAL A 71 -5.98 -5.86 -14.81
C VAL A 71 -6.11 -4.56 -14.01
N GLY A 72 -7.34 -4.20 -13.59
CA GLY A 72 -7.56 -3.02 -12.76
C GLY A 72 -6.94 -3.14 -11.36
N GLU A 73 -6.76 -4.35 -10.85
CA GLU A 73 -6.05 -4.58 -9.58
C GLU A 73 -4.53 -4.59 -9.77
N VAL A 74 -4.03 -5.07 -10.92
CA VAL A 74 -2.61 -4.91 -11.29
C VAL A 74 -2.24 -3.43 -11.36
N TRP A 75 -3.09 -2.59 -11.95
CA TRP A 75 -2.88 -1.15 -11.99
C TRP A 75 -2.84 -0.51 -10.59
N GLN A 76 -3.71 -0.97 -9.68
CA GLN A 76 -3.68 -0.51 -8.30
C GLN A 76 -2.40 -0.93 -7.58
N LYS A 77 -1.88 -2.14 -7.81
CA LYS A 77 -0.58 -2.56 -7.26
C LYS A 77 0.57 -1.67 -7.72
N LEU A 78 0.61 -1.32 -9.02
CA LEU A 78 1.61 -0.38 -9.56
C LEU A 78 1.50 0.99 -8.89
N THR A 79 0.27 1.45 -8.63
CA THR A 79 0.04 2.71 -7.92
C THR A 79 0.59 2.66 -6.48
N ILE A 80 0.34 1.56 -5.75
CA ILE A 80 0.89 1.35 -4.40
C ILE A 80 2.42 1.29 -4.44
N PHE A 81 2.99 0.55 -5.38
CA PHE A 81 4.44 0.42 -5.55
C PHE A 81 5.12 1.78 -5.76
N ALA A 82 4.58 2.60 -6.67
CA ALA A 82 5.13 3.92 -6.97
C ALA A 82 4.94 4.92 -5.82
N ALA A 83 3.81 4.85 -5.11
CA ALA A 83 3.46 5.86 -4.12
C ALA A 83 4.15 5.69 -2.76
N GLU A 84 4.78 4.54 -2.51
CA GLU A 84 5.55 4.24 -1.28
C GLU A 84 7.05 4.04 -1.55
N ASP A 85 7.50 4.45 -2.74
CA ASP A 85 8.91 4.37 -3.16
C ASP A 85 9.55 2.99 -2.93
N MET A 86 8.78 1.93 -3.21
CA MET A 86 9.14 0.55 -2.87
C MET A 86 10.38 0.04 -3.63
N GLN A 87 10.91 0.81 -4.58
CA GLN A 87 12.14 0.55 -5.33
C GLN A 87 13.40 0.66 -4.47
N ASP A 88 13.38 1.47 -3.42
CA ASP A 88 14.51 1.69 -2.52
C ASP A 88 14.54 0.70 -1.35
N LEU A 89 13.56 -0.19 -1.28
CA LEU A 89 13.51 -1.27 -0.30
C LEU A 89 14.31 -2.47 -0.79
N VAL A 90 14.97 -3.18 0.14
CA VAL A 90 15.79 -4.38 -0.11
C VAL A 90 15.04 -5.47 -0.93
N ASP A 91 13.71 -5.43 -0.93
CA ASP A 91 12.83 -6.43 -1.53
C ASP A 91 12.08 -5.95 -2.79
N ALA A 92 12.47 -4.81 -3.38
CA ALA A 92 11.82 -4.24 -4.56
C ALA A 92 11.67 -5.24 -5.73
N LYS A 93 12.71 -6.07 -5.94
CA LYS A 93 12.72 -7.10 -6.99
C LYS A 93 11.63 -8.14 -6.79
N ASP A 94 11.41 -8.58 -5.56
CA ASP A 94 10.36 -9.55 -5.23
C ASP A 94 8.97 -8.95 -5.47
N VAL A 95 8.80 -7.68 -5.12
CA VAL A 95 7.56 -6.94 -5.33
C VAL A 95 7.25 -6.78 -6.82
N ILE A 96 8.25 -6.43 -7.64
CA ILE A 96 8.10 -6.35 -9.11
C ILE A 96 7.78 -7.73 -9.71
N ALA A 97 8.39 -8.80 -9.20
CA ALA A 97 8.12 -10.16 -9.65
C ALA A 97 6.65 -10.55 -9.43
N HIS A 98 6.06 -10.18 -8.29
CA HIS A 98 4.63 -10.41 -8.04
C HIS A 98 3.71 -9.66 -9.00
N ILE A 99 4.01 -8.39 -9.31
CA ILE A 99 3.21 -7.60 -10.27
C ILE A 99 3.32 -8.22 -11.67
N THR A 100 4.53 -8.63 -12.05
CA THR A 100 4.80 -9.24 -13.36
C THR A 100 4.09 -10.59 -13.50
N ALA A 101 4.14 -11.42 -12.46
CA ALA A 101 3.48 -12.72 -12.45
C ALA A 101 1.96 -12.59 -12.63
N ASP A 102 1.32 -11.60 -11.99
CA ASP A 102 -0.10 -11.35 -12.19
C ASP A 102 -0.43 -10.84 -13.60
N ALA A 103 0.42 -9.97 -14.16
CA ALA A 103 0.24 -9.48 -15.52
C ALA A 103 0.33 -10.62 -16.55
N LEU A 104 1.32 -11.51 -16.43
CA LEU A 104 1.48 -12.68 -17.31
C LEU A 104 0.29 -13.64 -17.19
N ARG A 105 -0.09 -13.99 -15.96
CA ARG A 105 -1.25 -14.86 -15.70
C ARG A 105 -2.54 -14.30 -16.30
N LEU A 106 -2.77 -13.00 -16.20
CA LEU A 106 -3.96 -12.35 -16.75
C LEU A 106 -3.90 -12.17 -18.28
N ALA A 107 -2.70 -12.15 -18.86
CA ALA A 107 -2.50 -12.15 -20.31
C ALA A 107 -2.62 -13.56 -20.94
N GLY A 108 -2.72 -14.61 -20.12
CA GLY A 108 -2.75 -16.00 -20.60
C GLY A 108 -1.38 -16.52 -21.05
N ALA A 109 -0.30 -15.86 -20.64
CA ALA A 109 1.06 -16.35 -20.82
C ALA A 109 1.45 -17.20 -19.60
N GLU A 110 1.60 -18.51 -19.81
CA GLU A 110 2.20 -19.44 -18.84
C GLU A 110 3.70 -19.62 -19.13
#